data_AF-A0A1F8ZMI0-F1
#
_entry.id   AF-A0A1F8ZMI0-F1
#
_cell.length_a   1.000
_cell.length_b   1.000
_cell.length_c   1.000
_cell.angle_alpha   90.00
_cell.angle_beta   90.00
_cell.angle_gamma   90.00
#
_symmetry.space_group_name_H-M   'P 1'
#
loop_
_entity.id
_entity.type
_entity.pdbx_description
1 polymer ?
#
loop_
_entity_poly.entity_id
_entity_poly.type
_entity_poly.pdbx_seq_one_letter_code
_entity_poly.pdbx_strand_id
1 'polypeptide(L)'
;MEYMKGKQHQAIQIKLMILFIVAFQILYSDAISYSQASGKNENKLDVADNQNSEREKPPIVDHFACSDYCPGPKEQYMVKIYQGITNDEECRKLGGRPATYVGWGIFHICIAE
;
A
#
# COMPACT_ATOMS: atom_id res chain seq x y z
N MET A 1 11.56 58.17 -0.10
CA MET A 1 10.64 57.48 -1.02
C MET A 1 10.99 55.99 -1.08
N GLU A 2 10.92 55.26 0.04
CA GLU A 2 11.40 53.86 0.11
C GLU A 2 10.35 52.84 0.60
N TYR A 3 9.12 53.28 0.87
CA TYR A 3 8.06 52.42 1.42
C TYR A 3 7.10 51.79 0.38
N MET A 4 7.41 51.90 -0.92
CA MET A 4 6.54 51.39 -2.00
C MET A 4 7.11 50.18 -2.76
N LYS A 5 8.34 49.73 -2.47
CA LYS A 5 8.98 48.59 -3.16
C LYS A 5 8.64 47.22 -2.56
N GLY A 6 8.34 47.15 -1.26
CA GLY A 6 8.10 45.88 -0.55
C GLY A 6 6.74 45.24 -0.81
N LYS A 7 5.68 46.02 -1.04
CA LYS A 7 4.31 45.50 -1.26
C LYS A 7 4.13 44.82 -2.62
N GLN A 8 4.84 45.28 -3.64
CA GLN A 8 4.78 44.71 -4.99
C GLN A 8 5.43 43.32 -5.06
N HIS A 9 6.54 43.10 -4.35
CA HIS A 9 7.19 41.79 -4.30
C HIS A 9 6.36 40.72 -3.57
N GLN A 10 5.71 41.08 -2.47
CA GLN A 10 4.84 40.16 -1.73
C GLN A 10 3.63 39.72 -2.58
N ALA A 11 3.03 40.66 -3.33
CA ALA A 11 1.90 40.35 -4.22
C ALA A 11 2.29 39.45 -5.40
N ILE A 12 3.52 39.58 -5.93
CA ILE A 12 4.03 38.72 -7.01
C ILE A 12 4.28 37.29 -6.50
N GLN A 13 4.87 37.15 -5.30
CA GLN A 13 5.14 35.83 -4.71
C GLN A 13 3.85 35.05 -4.44
N ILE A 14 2.81 35.70 -3.89
CA ILE A 14 1.51 35.06 -3.63
C ILE A 14 0.83 34.64 -4.94
N LYS A 15 0.89 35.47 -5.98
CA LYS A 15 0.32 35.13 -7.31
C LYS A 15 1.05 33.94 -7.95
N LEU A 16 2.37 33.86 -7.82
CA LEU A 16 3.15 32.72 -8.30
C LEU A 16 2.74 31.44 -7.56
N MET A 17 2.61 31.52 -6.22
CA MET A 17 2.29 30.36 -5.39
C MET A 17 0.90 29.78 -5.69
N ILE A 18 -0.10 30.63 -5.94
CA ILE A 18 -1.46 30.19 -6.31
C ILE A 18 -1.45 29.51 -7.69
N LEU A 19 -0.67 30.03 -8.65
CA LEU A 19 -0.49 29.42 -9.97
C LEU A 19 0.09 28.00 -9.89
N PHE A 20 1.09 27.78 -9.01
CA PHE A 20 1.67 26.45 -8.79
C PHE A 20 0.68 25.48 -8.13
N ILE A 21 -0.11 25.92 -7.14
CA ILE A 21 -1.09 25.07 -6.47
C ILE A 21 -2.18 24.61 -7.46
N VAL A 22 -2.71 25.53 -8.28
CA VAL A 22 -3.75 25.19 -9.27
C VAL A 22 -3.19 24.26 -10.36
N ALA A 23 -1.98 24.49 -10.85
CA ALA A 23 -1.34 23.59 -11.81
C ALA A 23 -1.09 22.19 -11.24
N PHE A 24 -0.72 22.09 -9.96
CA PHE A 24 -0.50 20.80 -9.28
C PHE A 24 -1.82 20.02 -9.14
N GLN A 25 -2.95 20.67 -8.81
CA GLN A 25 -4.25 19.98 -8.72
C GLN A 25 -4.72 19.42 -10.08
N ILE A 26 -4.45 20.12 -11.19
CA ILE A 26 -4.79 19.65 -12.53
C ILE A 26 -3.95 18.40 -12.90
N LEU A 27 -2.66 18.39 -12.56
CA LEU A 27 -1.77 17.25 -12.86
C LEU A 27 -2.07 15.99 -12.02
N TYR A 28 -2.73 16.12 -10.86
CA TYR A 28 -3.06 14.97 -10.01
C TYR A 28 -4.42 14.33 -10.31
N SER A 29 -5.25 14.95 -11.16
CA SER A 29 -6.60 14.45 -11.43
C SER A 29 -6.65 13.28 -12.43
N ASP A 30 -5.59 13.07 -13.23
CA ASP A 30 -5.55 11.98 -14.23
C ASP A 30 -5.10 10.62 -13.67
N ALA A 31 -4.71 10.54 -12.40
CA ALA A 31 -4.20 9.31 -11.78
C ALA A 31 -5.29 8.38 -11.19
N ILE A 32 -6.56 8.80 -11.14
CA ILE A 32 -7.61 8.04 -10.42
C ILE A 32 -8.39 7.05 -11.32
N SER A 33 -8.21 7.06 -12.64
CA SER A 33 -9.08 6.28 -13.56
C SER A 33 -8.48 5.00 -14.16
N TYR A 34 -7.35 4.46 -13.68
CA TYR A 34 -6.71 3.29 -14.31
C TYR A 34 -6.92 1.92 -13.65
N SER A 35 -7.73 1.83 -12.59
CA SER A 35 -7.96 0.54 -11.90
C SER A 35 -9.39 0.02 -12.08
N GLN A 36 -9.89 -0.02 -13.32
CA GLN A 36 -11.12 -0.79 -13.62
C GLN A 36 -11.13 -1.32 -15.06
N ALA A 37 -10.18 -2.22 -15.36
CA ALA A 37 -10.28 -3.08 -16.54
C ALA A 37 -9.54 -4.41 -16.28
N SER A 38 -10.18 -5.32 -15.54
CA SER A 38 -9.93 -6.75 -15.76
C SER A 38 -11.11 -7.58 -15.28
N GLY A 39 -11.88 -8.07 -16.27
CA GLY A 39 -12.44 -9.41 -16.24
C GLY A 39 -13.70 -9.63 -15.41
N LYS A 40 -14.86 -9.42 -16.05
CA LYS A 40 -16.00 -10.31 -15.84
C LYS A 40 -15.56 -11.75 -16.12
N ASN A 41 -15.87 -12.69 -15.23
CA ASN A 41 -16.33 -14.00 -15.62
C ASN A 41 -17.46 -14.41 -14.68
N GLU A 42 -18.67 -14.33 -15.22
CA GLU A 42 -19.89 -14.88 -14.65
C GLU A 42 -19.77 -16.40 -14.74
N ASN A 43 -19.61 -17.09 -13.61
CA ASN A 43 -20.01 -18.49 -13.52
C ASN A 43 -20.88 -18.68 -12.29
N LYS A 44 -22.16 -18.38 -12.52
CA LYS A 44 -23.29 -18.82 -11.71
C LYS A 44 -23.35 -20.34 -11.81
N LEU A 45 -22.91 -21.02 -10.76
CA LEU A 45 -23.38 -22.36 -10.48
C LEU A 45 -23.91 -22.39 -9.05
N ASP A 46 -25.23 -22.23 -8.95
CA ASP A 46 -25.98 -22.50 -7.74
C ASP A 46 -25.87 -24.01 -7.45
N VAL A 47 -24.99 -24.39 -6.52
CA VAL A 47 -25.05 -25.69 -5.84
C VAL A 47 -25.14 -25.41 -4.35
N ALA A 48 -26.35 -25.55 -3.82
CA ALA A 48 -26.55 -25.74 -2.40
C ALA A 48 -25.98 -27.11 -2.04
N ASP A 49 -24.77 -27.14 -1.45
CA ASP A 49 -24.29 -28.34 -0.77
C ASP A 49 -23.41 -27.99 0.44
N ASN A 50 -23.81 -28.60 1.54
CA ASN A 50 -23.22 -28.82 2.86
C ASN A 50 -22.17 -27.88 3.48
N GLN A 51 -22.52 -27.53 4.71
CA GLN A 51 -21.68 -27.01 5.78
C GLN A 51 -20.35 -27.77 5.95
N ASN A 52 -19.25 -27.19 5.48
CA ASN A 52 -17.97 -27.16 6.18
C ASN A 52 -17.08 -26.10 5.52
N SER A 53 -17.32 -24.82 5.80
CA SER A 53 -16.37 -23.76 5.45
C SER A 53 -15.16 -23.87 6.38
N GLU A 54 -14.34 -24.88 6.17
CA GLU A 54 -12.92 -24.79 6.46
C GLU A 54 -12.44 -23.58 5.66
N ARG A 55 -12.28 -22.42 6.32
CA ARG A 55 -11.86 -21.18 5.64
C ARG A 55 -10.55 -21.51 4.95
N GLU A 56 -10.58 -21.60 3.62
CA GLU A 56 -9.39 -21.95 2.85
C GLU A 56 -8.27 -21.00 3.26
N LYS A 57 -7.19 -21.60 3.77
CA LYS A 57 -6.06 -20.85 4.27
C LYS A 57 -5.48 -20.03 3.11
N PRO A 58 -5.15 -18.75 3.32
CA PRO A 58 -4.51 -17.95 2.27
C PRO A 58 -3.23 -18.63 1.77
N PRO A 59 -2.85 -18.42 0.50
CA PRO A 59 -1.64 -19.01 -0.04
C PRO A 59 -0.41 -18.52 0.73
N ILE A 60 0.53 -19.44 0.94
CA ILE A 60 1.82 -19.15 1.57
C ILE A 60 2.83 -18.81 0.48
N VAL A 61 3.47 -17.65 0.60
CA VAL A 61 4.44 -17.14 -0.39
C VAL A 61 5.77 -16.80 0.27
N ASP A 62 6.85 -16.91 -0.49
CA ASP A 62 8.16 -16.45 -0.06
C ASP A 62 8.21 -14.91 -0.13
N HIS A 63 8.57 -14.29 0.98
CA HIS A 63 8.63 -12.84 1.16
C HIS A 63 10.01 -12.42 1.65
N PHE A 64 10.56 -11.37 1.07
CA PHE A 64 11.81 -10.80 1.51
C PHE A 64 11.55 -9.79 2.64
N ALA A 65 11.74 -10.21 3.89
CA ALA A 65 11.52 -9.42 5.10
C ALA A 65 12.75 -8.58 5.47
N CYS A 66 13.33 -7.92 4.47
CA CYS A 66 14.34 -6.91 4.68
C CYS A 66 14.18 -5.81 3.63
N SER A 67 14.31 -4.55 4.05
CA SER A 67 14.13 -3.40 3.15
C SER A 67 15.44 -3.09 2.45
N ASP A 68 16.05 -1.94 2.72
CA ASP A 68 17.14 -1.38 1.91
C ASP A 68 18.53 -1.78 2.37
N TYR A 69 18.70 -1.96 3.67
CA TYR A 69 19.99 -2.30 4.24
C TYR A 69 19.89 -3.60 5.03
N CYS A 70 20.32 -4.68 4.37
CA CYS A 70 20.29 -6.04 4.88
C CYS A 70 21.73 -6.50 5.08
N PRO A 71 22.24 -6.56 6.33
CA PRO A 71 23.58 -7.08 6.56
C PRO A 71 23.63 -8.58 6.22
N GLY A 72 24.34 -8.95 5.17
CA GLY A 72 24.54 -10.34 4.78
C GLY A 72 23.69 -10.79 3.59
N PRO A 73 23.67 -12.09 3.31
CA PRO A 73 23.05 -12.65 2.12
C PRO A 73 21.51 -12.62 2.21
N LYS A 74 20.85 -12.50 1.04
CA LYS A 74 19.40 -12.33 0.89
C LYS A 74 18.61 -13.46 1.56
N GLU A 75 19.14 -14.67 1.50
CA GLU A 75 18.51 -15.91 1.93
C GLU A 75 18.16 -15.89 3.43
N GLN A 76 18.91 -15.13 4.24
CA GLN A 76 18.65 -14.99 5.68
C GLN A 76 17.38 -14.20 6.00
N TYR A 77 16.85 -13.47 5.02
CA TYR A 77 15.69 -12.59 5.16
C TYR A 77 14.46 -13.08 4.40
N MET A 78 14.56 -14.24 3.74
CA MET A 78 13.41 -14.86 3.09
C MET A 78 12.56 -15.55 4.16
N VAL A 79 11.32 -15.14 4.30
CA VAL A 79 10.34 -15.71 5.22
C VAL A 79 9.10 -16.14 4.45
N LYS A 80 8.40 -17.16 4.94
CA LYS A 80 7.11 -17.55 4.39
C LYS A 80 6.00 -16.76 5.06
N ILE A 81 5.09 -16.17 4.29
CA ILE A 81 3.97 -15.39 4.81
C ILE A 81 2.64 -15.84 4.23
N TYR A 82 1.54 -15.61 4.96
CA TYR A 82 0.21 -15.66 4.37
C TYR A 82 -0.02 -14.42 3.50
N GLN A 83 -0.27 -14.62 2.21
CA GLN A 83 -0.42 -13.54 1.25
C GLN A 83 -1.64 -12.67 1.59
N GLY A 84 -1.43 -11.35 1.68
CA GLY A 84 -2.48 -10.36 1.89
C GLY A 84 -2.95 -10.19 3.34
N ILE A 85 -2.40 -10.94 4.29
CA ILE A 85 -2.79 -10.85 5.72
C ILE A 85 -1.90 -9.83 6.44
N THR A 86 -2.48 -8.66 6.72
CA THR A 86 -1.82 -7.57 7.45
C THR A 86 -2.41 -7.33 8.84
N ASN A 87 -3.53 -7.97 9.18
CA ASN A 87 -4.19 -7.83 10.47
C ASN A 87 -3.67 -8.88 11.46
N ASP A 88 -3.26 -8.43 12.64
CA ASP A 88 -2.70 -9.29 13.70
C ASP A 88 -3.68 -10.36 14.19
N GLU A 89 -4.96 -10.04 14.33
CA GLU A 89 -5.96 -10.96 14.84
C GLU A 89 -6.27 -12.06 13.81
N GLU A 90 -6.39 -11.68 12.54
CA GLU A 90 -6.56 -12.62 11.44
C GLU A 90 -5.35 -13.53 11.30
N CYS A 91 -4.15 -12.98 11.40
CA CYS A 91 -2.90 -13.73 11.38
C CYS A 91 -2.87 -14.84 12.45
N ARG A 92 -3.25 -14.49 13.69
CA ARG A 92 -3.31 -15.45 14.80
C ARG A 92 -4.38 -16.53 14.60
N LYS A 93 -5.52 -16.20 14.01
CA LYS A 93 -6.58 -17.18 13.69
C LYS A 93 -6.11 -18.22 12.68
N LEU A 94 -5.19 -17.85 11.78
CA LEU A 94 -4.57 -18.76 10.80
C LEU A 94 -3.41 -19.57 11.41
N GLY A 95 -3.07 -19.35 12.69
CA GLY A 95 -1.92 -19.95 13.35
C GLY A 95 -0.58 -19.33 12.93
N GLY A 96 -0.60 -18.16 12.29
CA GLY A 96 0.61 -17.42 11.93
C GLY A 96 1.10 -16.49 13.05
N ARG A 97 2.29 -15.93 12.85
CA ARG A 97 2.90 -14.95 13.75
C ARG A 97 2.92 -13.55 13.11
N PRO A 98 2.23 -12.55 13.69
CA PRO A 98 2.30 -11.19 13.17
C PRO A 98 3.70 -10.63 13.39
N ALA A 99 4.25 -9.99 12.37
CA ALA A 99 5.54 -9.33 12.41
C ALA A 99 5.46 -7.98 11.71
N THR A 100 6.28 -7.05 12.18
CA THR A 100 6.40 -5.72 11.60
C THR A 100 7.87 -5.41 11.38
N TYR A 101 8.20 -4.90 10.20
CA TYR A 101 9.55 -4.41 9.90
C TYR A 101 9.47 -3.03 9.23
N VAL A 102 10.54 -2.26 9.38
CA VAL A 102 10.62 -0.87 8.90
C VAL A 102 11.66 -0.76 7.80
N GLY A 103 11.30 -0.05 6.75
CA GLY A 103 12.10 0.24 5.57
C GLY A 103 11.80 1.64 5.04
N TRP A 104 11.56 1.78 3.74
CA TRP A 104 10.90 2.98 3.17
C TRP A 104 9.48 3.23 3.73
N GLY A 105 8.91 2.22 4.39
CA GLY A 105 7.62 2.29 5.06
C GLY A 105 7.57 1.29 6.21
N ILE A 106 6.41 1.22 6.86
CA ILE A 106 6.11 0.21 7.88
C ILE A 106 5.34 -0.92 7.19
N PHE A 107 5.84 -2.14 7.32
CA PHE A 107 5.23 -3.32 6.70
C PHE A 107 4.72 -4.25 7.80
N HIS A 108 3.43 -4.54 7.76
CA HIS A 108 2.79 -5.53 8.61
C HIS A 108 2.60 -6.83 7.81
N ILE A 109 3.21 -7.92 8.28
CA ILE A 109 3.17 -9.22 7.61
C ILE A 109 2.73 -10.31 8.59
N CYS A 110 2.15 -11.38 8.06
CA CYS A 110 1.81 -12.56 8.83
C CYS A 110 2.71 -13.74 8.45
N ILE A 111 3.67 -14.09 9.31
CA ILE A 111 4.61 -15.20 9.08
C ILE A 111 3.86 -16.52 9.22
N ALA A 112 4.02 -17.38 8.21
CA ALA A 112 3.52 -18.74 8.21
C ALA A 112 4.59 -19.67 8.80
N GLU A 113 4.42 -20.02 10.07
CA GLU A 113 5.22 -21.04 10.78
C GLU A 113 4.59 -22.43 10.67
#